data_AF-A0A7T8HHM6-F1
#
_entry.id   AF-A0A7T8HHM6-F1
#
_cell.length_a   1.000
_cell.length_b   1.000
_cell.length_c   1.000
_cell.angle_alpha   90.00
_cell.angle_beta   90.00
_cell.angle_gamma   90.00
#
_symmetry.space_group_name_H-M   'P 1'
#
loop_
_entity.id
_entity.type
_entity.pdbx_description
1 polymer ?
#
loop_
_entity_poly.entity_id
_entity_poly.type
_entity_poly.pdbx_seq_one_letter_code
_entity_poly.pdbx_strand_id
1 'polypeptide(L)' 'MASFWPADFWPSSSPDVNPLDFAVWGFLEGKTNKTSHTSVEALKATITKEWDNMSEDFIKTSCAS' A
#
# COMPACT_ATOMS: atom_id res chain seq x y z
N MET A 1 -20.41 -21.69 9.39
CA MET A 1 -19.06 -21.33 8.88
C MET A 1 -19.30 -20.43 7.69
N ALA A 2 -19.00 -19.13 7.79
CA ALA A 2 -19.12 -18.25 6.63
C ALA A 2 -18.05 -18.67 5.60
N SER A 3 -18.44 -18.85 4.35
CA SER A 3 -17.49 -19.04 3.25
C SER A 3 -16.62 -17.80 3.12
N PHE A 4 -15.30 -17.98 3.14
CA PHE A 4 -14.36 -16.90 2.85
C PHE A 4 -14.60 -16.37 1.44
N TRP A 5 -14.31 -15.09 1.20
CA TRP A 5 -14.45 -14.51 -0.13
C TRP A 5 -13.40 -15.07 -1.09
N PRO A 6 -13.74 -15.24 -2.38
CA PRO A 6 -12.75 -15.53 -3.41
C PRO A 6 -11.63 -14.48 -3.39
N ALA A 7 -10.38 -14.88 -3.69
CA ALA A 7 -9.22 -13.98 -3.67
C ALA A 7 -9.33 -12.83 -4.70
N ASP A 8 -10.15 -13.01 -5.73
CA ASP A 8 -10.47 -12.04 -6.77
C ASP A 8 -11.74 -11.22 -6.47
N PHE A 9 -12.40 -11.46 -5.32
CA PHE A 9 -13.56 -10.71 -4.90
C PHE A 9 -13.18 -9.56 -3.98
N TRP A 10 -13.46 -8.35 -4.45
CA TRP A 10 -13.30 -7.14 -3.67
C TRP A 10 -14.64 -6.42 -3.51
N PRO A 11 -15.22 -6.44 -2.31
CA PRO A 11 -16.46 -5.73 -2.06
C PRO A 11 -16.26 -4.23 -2.00
N SER A 12 -17.34 -3.53 -2.28
CA SER A 12 -17.41 -2.09 -2.12
C SER A 12 -16.95 -1.66 -0.73
N SER A 13 -16.10 -0.63 -0.68
CA SER A 13 -15.64 0.02 0.55
C SER A 13 -14.79 -0.86 1.49
N SER A 14 -14.12 -1.89 0.97
CA SER A 14 -13.20 -2.74 1.72
C SER A 14 -11.74 -2.52 1.29
N PRO A 15 -11.10 -1.37 1.57
CA PRO A 15 -9.68 -1.16 1.23
C PRO A 15 -8.75 -2.15 1.95
N ASP A 16 -9.21 -2.74 3.06
CA ASP A 16 -8.54 -3.77 3.84
C ASP A 16 -8.30 -5.07 3.06
N VAL A 17 -9.10 -5.36 2.04
CA VAL A 17 -8.91 -6.56 1.21
C VAL A 17 -8.03 -6.32 -0.01
N ASN A 18 -7.63 -5.09 -0.29
CA ASN A 18 -6.74 -4.79 -1.41
C ASN A 18 -5.28 -4.69 -0.98
N PRO A 19 -4.39 -5.55 -1.50
CA PRO A 19 -2.96 -5.44 -1.24
C PRO A 19 -2.37 -4.06 -1.58
N LEU A 20 -2.88 -3.39 -2.63
CA LEU A 20 -2.39 -2.07 -3.02
C LEU A 20 -2.79 -0.98 -2.03
N ASP A 21 -4.05 -0.94 -1.58
CA ASP A 21 -4.53 0.07 -0.64
C ASP A 21 -4.10 -0.24 0.80
N PHE A 22 -4.21 -1.49 1.24
CA PHE A 22 -3.87 -1.87 2.62
C PHE A 22 -2.36 -1.94 2.84
N ALA A 23 -1.63 -2.71 2.04
CA ALA A 23 -0.23 -2.99 2.30
C ALA A 23 0.70 -1.96 1.65
N VAL A 24 0.60 -1.77 0.33
CA VAL A 24 1.53 -0.90 -0.41
C VAL A 24 1.31 0.57 -0.03
N TRP A 25 0.08 1.07 -0.09
CA TRP A 25 -0.23 2.45 0.25
C TRP A 25 -0.03 2.71 1.75
N GLY A 26 -0.45 1.78 2.62
CA GLY A 26 -0.18 1.85 4.05
C GLY A 26 1.32 1.93 4.40
N PHE A 27 2.17 1.17 3.69
CA PHE A 27 3.63 1.27 3.84
C PHE A 27 4.14 2.66 3.42
N LEU A 28 3.76 3.12 2.23
CA LEU A 28 4.24 4.40 1.68
C LEU A 28 3.80 5.55 2.58
N GLU A 29 2.52 5.60 2.95
CA GLU A 29 1.97 6.60 3.86
C GLU A 29 2.74 6.61 5.18
N GLY A 30 2.96 5.43 5.78
CA GLY A 30 3.70 5.28 7.01
C GLY A 30 5.16 5.75 6.92
N LYS A 31 5.77 5.77 5.74
CA LYS A 31 7.12 6.29 5.52
C LYS A 31 7.12 7.79 5.22
N THR A 32 6.27 8.24 4.32
CA THR A 32 6.28 9.62 3.82
C THR A 32 5.69 10.62 4.80
N ASN A 33 4.70 10.21 5.60
CA ASN A 33 3.99 11.12 6.51
C ASN A 33 4.69 11.31 7.86
N LYS A 34 5.87 10.70 8.06
CA LYS A 34 6.72 10.95 9.24
C LYS A 34 7.28 12.36 9.28
N THR A 35 7.33 13.05 8.14
CA THR A 35 7.84 14.41 8.00
C THR A 35 6.92 15.24 7.12
N SER A 36 6.79 16.53 7.41
CA SER A 36 6.06 17.46 6.55
C SER A 36 6.83 17.74 5.26
N HIS A 37 6.11 17.91 4.17
CA HIS A 37 6.67 18.24 2.85
C HIS A 37 6.38 19.71 2.53
N THR A 38 7.35 20.38 1.92
CA THR A 38 7.25 21.81 1.58
C THR A 38 6.39 22.08 0.35
N SER A 39 6.17 21.07 -0.50
CA SER A 39 5.31 21.16 -1.68
C SER A 39 4.79 19.77 -2.08
N VAL A 40 3.84 19.76 -3.03
CA VAL A 40 3.32 18.53 -3.63
C VAL A 40 4.42 17.78 -4.39
N GLU A 41 5.33 18.49 -5.04
CA GLU A 41 6.47 17.92 -5.77
C GLU A 41 7.44 17.23 -4.82
N ALA A 42 7.72 17.84 -3.65
CA ALA A 42 8.55 17.23 -2.61
C ALA A 42 7.91 15.94 -2.07
N LEU A 43 6.59 15.94 -1.85
CA LEU A 43 5.86 14.75 -1.45
C LEU A 43 5.93 13.66 -2.53
N LYS A 44 5.67 13.98 -3.80
CA LYS A 44 5.76 13.03 -4.92
C LYS A 44 7.15 12.41 -5.02
N ALA A 45 8.20 13.23 -4.92
CA ALA A 45 9.58 12.75 -4.96
C ALA A 45 9.88 11.79 -3.79
N THR A 46 9.36 12.07 -2.60
CA THR A 46 9.51 11.18 -1.44
C THR A 46 8.75 9.86 -1.63
N ILE A 47 7.52 9.91 -2.14
CA ILE A 47 6.73 8.70 -2.45
C ILE A 47 7.48 7.81 -3.45
N THR A 48 7.98 8.39 -4.55
CA THR A 48 8.75 7.64 -5.56
C THR A 48 10.02 7.03 -4.96
N LYS A 49 10.75 7.79 -4.14
CA LYS A 49 11.94 7.27 -3.44
C LYS A 49 11.61 6.08 -2.53
N GLU A 50 10.55 6.17 -1.73
CA GLU A 50 10.16 5.08 -0.81
C GLU A 50 9.60 3.87 -1.56
N TRP A 51 8.97 4.07 -2.72
CA TRP A 51 8.60 3.00 -3.65
C TRP A 51 9.83 2.27 -4.18
N ASP A 52 10.83 2.99 -4.67
CA ASP A 52 12.07 2.38 -5.20
C ASP A 52 12.87 1.62 -4.12
N ASN A 53 12.70 2.01 -2.85
CA ASN A 53 13.31 1.34 -1.70
C ASN A 53 12.46 0.18 -1.14
N MET A 54 11.25 -0.02 -1.64
CA MET A 54 10.36 -1.10 -1.19
C MET A 54 10.88 -2.44 -1.71
N SER A 55 10.93 -3.46 -0.85
CA SER A 55 11.41 -4.77 -1.29
C SER A 55 10.39 -5.46 -2.19
N GLU A 56 10.88 -6.11 -3.25
CA GLU A 56 10.04 -6.92 -4.13
C GLU A 56 9.38 -8.08 -3.37
N ASP A 57 10.08 -8.64 -2.38
CA ASP A 57 9.55 -9.71 -1.52
C ASP A 57 8.36 -9.23 -0.66
N PHE A 58 8.39 -7.98 -0.19
CA PHE A 58 7.25 -7.40 0.52
C PHE A 58 6.02 -7.31 -0.39
N ILE A 59 6.21 -6.87 -1.63
CA ILE A 59 5.13 -6.78 -2.63
C ILE A 59 4.58 -8.18 -2.94
N LYS A 60 5.45 -9.15 -3.25
CA LYS A 60 5.06 -10.53 -3.55
C LYS A 60 4.29 -11.16 -2.39
N THR A 61 4.76 -10.96 -1.17
CA THR A 61 4.11 -11.52 0.03
C THR A 61 2.74 -10.88 0.26
N SER A 62 2.64 -9.56 0.11
CA SER A 62 1.37 -8.83 0.30
C SER A 62 0.31 -9.22 -0.73
N CYS A 63 0.71 -9.52 -1.97
CA CYS A 63 -0.21 -9.97 -3.03
C CYS A 63 -0.56 -11.47 -2.94
N ALA A 64 0.15 -12.25 -2.12
CA ALA A 64 -0.11 -13.67 -1.93
C ALA A 64 -0.98 -13.98 -0.71
N SER A 65 -1.29 -12.97 0.11
CA SER A 65 -2.12 -13.05 1.31
C SER A 65 -3.61 -13.27 1.02
#